data_AF-A0A2S5Z6S5-F1
#
_entry.id   AF-A0A2S5Z6S5-F1
#
_cell.length_a   1.000
_cell.length_b   1.000
_cell.length_c   1.000
_cell.angle_alpha   90.00
_cell.angle_beta   90.00
_cell.angle_gamma   90.00
#
_symmetry.space_group_name_H-M   'P 1'
#
loop_
_entity.id
_entity.type
_entity.pdbx_description
1 polymer ?
#
loop_
_entity_poly.entity_id
_entity_poly.type
_entity_poly.pdbx_seq_one_letter_code
_entity_poly.pdbx_strand_id
1 'polypeptide(L)'
;MDTQETLKQLKLGEETRSALKSYAAREGIFLKQLYRDAVSWFLASNDPEYLASPRDGVYISIWLPDPIVMEVKSRAEVDSQPQNRVIYTSLVKYLAKHSGKII
;
A
#
# COMPACT_ATOMS: atom_id res chain seq x y z
N MET A 1 -20.25 13.35 -1.89
CA MET A 1 -20.71 11.96 -1.68
C MET A 1 -19.59 11.28 -0.92
N ASP A 2 -19.78 10.95 0.36
CA ASP A 2 -18.74 10.29 1.13
C ASP A 2 -18.43 8.94 0.47
N THR A 3 -17.20 8.77 0.02
CA THR A 3 -16.77 7.50 -0.55
C THR A 3 -16.62 6.54 0.61
N GLN A 4 -17.41 5.47 0.61
CA GLN A 4 -17.31 4.43 1.62
C GLN A 4 -15.89 3.87 1.65
N GLU A 5 -15.35 3.69 2.87
CA GLU A 5 -14.01 3.18 3.09
C GLU A 5 -14.06 1.81 3.77
N THR A 6 -13.20 0.91 3.31
CA THR A 6 -13.01 -0.42 3.87
C THR A 6 -11.70 -0.47 4.65
N LEU A 7 -11.77 -0.99 5.88
CA LEU A 7 -10.59 -1.28 6.70
C LEU A 7 -9.86 -2.52 6.16
N LYS A 8 -8.56 -2.38 5.92
CA LYS A 8 -7.62 -3.48 5.67
C LYS A 8 -6.58 -3.54 6.77
N GLN A 9 -6.21 -4.76 7.14
CA GLN A 9 -5.13 -5.01 8.08
C GLN A 9 -3.98 -5.75 7.39
N LEU A 10 -2.78 -5.19 7.48
CA LEU A 10 -1.57 -5.80 6.94
C LEU A 10 -0.40 -5.62 7.92
N LYS A 11 0.56 -6.54 7.86
CA LYS A 11 1.80 -6.45 8.61
C LYS A 11 2.80 -5.58 7.86
N LEU A 12 3.41 -4.64 8.57
CA LEU A 12 4.56 -3.86 8.09
C LEU A 12 5.73 -3.98 9.06
N GLY A 13 6.95 -4.01 8.49
CA GLY A 13 8.18 -3.92 9.25
C GLY A 13 8.36 -2.51 9.84
N GLU A 14 9.18 -2.39 10.87
CA GLU A 14 9.46 -1.09 11.51
C GLU A 14 10.01 -0.06 10.53
N GLU A 15 10.99 -0.46 9.72
CA GLU A 15 11.62 0.42 8.73
C GLU A 15 10.61 0.93 7.71
N THR A 16 9.76 0.05 7.13
CA THR A 16 8.71 0.46 6.19
C THR A 16 7.72 1.42 6.85
N ARG A 17 7.27 1.15 8.08
CA ARG A 17 6.35 2.05 8.80
C ARG A 17 6.98 3.42 9.05
N SER A 18 8.24 3.43 9.46
CA SER A 18 8.99 4.67 9.70
C SER A 18 9.14 5.46 8.41
N ALA A 19 9.54 4.80 7.33
CA ALA A 19 9.70 5.41 6.01
C ALA A 19 8.39 6.00 5.47
N LEU A 20 7.25 5.29 5.61
CA LEU A 20 5.93 5.81 5.23
C LEU A 20 5.59 7.10 5.99
N LYS A 21 5.84 7.13 7.31
CA LYS A 21 5.61 8.32 8.15
C LYS A 21 6.51 9.49 7.74
N SER A 22 7.81 9.23 7.57
CA SER A 22 8.77 10.26 7.15
C SER A 22 8.45 10.80 5.76
N TYR A 23 8.05 9.93 4.82
CA TYR A 23 7.62 10.34 3.50
C TYR A 23 6.38 11.24 3.56
N ALA A 24 5.33 10.80 4.26
CA ALA A 24 4.10 11.58 4.40
C ALA A 24 4.35 12.96 5.03
N ALA A 25 5.18 13.01 6.09
CA ALA A 25 5.57 14.26 6.73
C ALA A 25 6.35 15.20 5.80
N ARG A 26 7.29 14.66 5.02
CA ARG A 26 8.10 15.42 4.06
C ARG A 26 7.26 16.00 2.92
N GLU A 27 6.28 15.23 2.42
CA GLU A 27 5.36 15.67 1.38
C GLU A 27 4.18 16.52 1.91
N GLY A 28 4.06 16.68 3.23
CA GLY A 28 2.96 17.44 3.84
C GLY A 28 1.58 16.78 3.66
N ILE A 29 1.52 15.46 3.53
CA ILE A 29 0.27 14.70 3.32
C ILE A 29 -0.07 13.81 4.50
N PHE A 30 -1.35 13.46 4.64
CA PHE A 30 -1.78 12.47 5.62
C PHE A 30 -1.40 11.05 5.19
N LEU A 31 -1.11 10.17 6.15
CA LEU A 31 -0.85 8.75 5.88
C LEU A 31 -1.98 8.07 5.09
N LYS A 32 -3.24 8.40 5.38
CA LYS A 32 -4.40 7.87 4.63
C LYS A 32 -4.36 8.25 3.15
N GLN A 33 -3.84 9.43 2.84
CA GLN A 33 -3.67 9.91 1.47
C GLN A 33 -2.53 9.16 0.80
N LEU A 34 -1.38 9.03 1.48
CA LEU A 34 -0.25 8.23 1.00
C LEU A 34 -0.65 6.79 0.66
N TYR A 35 -1.42 6.13 1.52
CA TYR A 35 -1.84 4.74 1.29
C TYR A 35 -2.71 4.62 0.03
N ARG A 36 -3.65 5.56 -0.16
CA ARG A 36 -4.50 5.63 -1.33
C ARG A 36 -3.66 5.83 -2.59
N ASP A 37 -2.78 6.82 -2.58
CA ASP A 37 -1.96 7.19 -3.72
C ASP A 37 -1.01 6.06 -4.12
N ALA A 38 -0.38 5.40 -3.13
CA ALA A 38 0.50 4.27 -3.37
C ALA A 38 -0.24 3.07 -4.01
N VAL A 39 -1.43 2.72 -3.47
CA VAL A 39 -2.22 1.61 -4.02
C VAL A 39 -2.72 1.94 -5.42
N SER A 40 -3.29 3.12 -5.65
CA SER A 40 -3.74 3.54 -6.99
C SER A 40 -2.61 3.59 -8.00
N TRP A 41 -1.44 4.11 -7.62
CA TRP A 41 -0.25 4.13 -8.47
C TRP A 41 0.16 2.72 -8.90
N PHE A 42 0.19 1.77 -7.97
CA PHE A 42 0.57 0.39 -8.28
C PHE A 42 -0.48 -0.32 -9.14
N LEU A 43 -1.77 -0.12 -8.88
CA LEU A 43 -2.85 -0.71 -9.69
C LEU A 43 -2.85 -0.21 -11.13
N ALA A 44 -2.49 1.06 -11.34
CA ALA A 44 -2.30 1.65 -12.67
C ALA A 44 -1.00 1.19 -13.36
N SER A 45 -0.09 0.53 -12.63
CA SER A 45 1.13 -0.04 -13.19
C SER A 45 0.88 -1.47 -13.73
N ASN A 46 1.66 -1.89 -14.71
CA ASN A 46 1.68 -3.29 -15.17
C ASN A 46 2.81 -4.09 -14.50
N ASP A 47 3.20 -3.71 -13.28
CA ASP A 47 4.30 -4.34 -12.56
C ASP A 47 3.89 -5.75 -12.07
N PRO A 48 4.53 -6.83 -12.54
CA PRO A 48 4.16 -8.20 -12.18
C PRO A 48 4.82 -8.67 -10.88
N GLU A 49 5.73 -7.90 -10.31
CA GLU A 49 6.54 -8.33 -9.18
C GLU A 49 5.90 -7.97 -7.85
N TYR A 50 5.70 -8.99 -7.02
CA TYR A 50 5.10 -8.87 -5.70
C TYR A 50 6.09 -9.15 -4.57
N LEU A 51 5.96 -8.38 -3.49
CA LEU A 51 6.77 -8.53 -2.28
C LEU A 51 5.93 -9.19 -1.17
N ALA A 52 6.57 -9.95 -0.29
CA ALA A 52 5.91 -10.57 0.84
C ALA A 52 6.02 -9.69 2.09
N SER A 53 4.91 -9.50 2.80
CA SER A 53 4.93 -8.81 4.09
C SER A 53 5.79 -9.57 5.10
N PRO A 54 6.51 -8.87 6.00
CA PRO A 54 7.38 -9.50 6.97
C PRO A 54 6.58 -10.32 7.99
N ARG A 55 7.14 -11.46 8.42
CA ARG A 55 6.49 -12.39 9.37
C ARG A 55 6.34 -11.77 10.76
N ASP A 56 7.38 -11.06 11.19
CA ASP A 56 7.54 -10.35 12.46
C ASP A 56 7.04 -8.90 12.43
N GLY A 57 6.43 -8.47 11.31
CA GLY A 57 5.83 -7.15 11.19
C GLY A 57 4.63 -6.94 12.12
N VAL A 58 4.35 -5.67 12.42
CA VAL A 58 3.21 -5.26 13.25
C VAL A 58 2.02 -4.98 12.35
N TYR A 59 0.83 -5.44 12.76
CA TYR A 59 -0.41 -5.11 12.07
C TYR A 59 -0.72 -3.62 12.16
N ILE A 60 -1.02 -3.02 11.02
CA ILE A 60 -1.55 -1.66 10.95
C ILE A 60 -2.91 -1.65 10.24
N SER A 61 -3.71 -0.66 10.60
CA SER A 61 -4.99 -0.37 9.98
C SER A 61 -4.80 0.60 8.82
N ILE A 62 -5.24 0.21 7.63
CA ILE A 62 -5.30 1.06 6.44
C ILE A 62 -6.76 1.17 6.01
N TRP A 63 -7.26 2.40 5.90
CA TRP A 63 -8.56 2.68 5.31
C TRP A 63 -8.37 3.01 3.83
N LEU A 64 -9.03 2.24 2.97
CA LEU A 64 -9.01 2.45 1.52
C LEU A 64 -10.44 2.67 1.02
N PRO A 65 -10.65 3.55 0.03
CA PRO A 65 -11.90 3.67 -0.68
C PRO A 65 -12.36 2.34 -1.27
N ASP A 66 -13.65 2.06 -1.20
CA ASP A 66 -14.24 0.84 -1.75
C ASP A 66 -13.90 0.62 -3.24
N PRO A 67 -13.91 1.63 -4.14
CA PRO A 67 -13.47 1.45 -5.52
C PRO A 67 -12.05 0.89 -5.64
N ILE A 68 -11.13 1.40 -4.81
CA ILE A 68 -9.74 0.91 -4.78
C ILE A 68 -9.68 -0.51 -4.21
N VAL A 69 -10.50 -0.83 -3.20
CA VAL A 69 -10.56 -2.19 -2.65
C VAL A 69 -11.08 -3.20 -3.68
N MET A 70 -12.07 -2.83 -4.49
CA MET A 70 -12.55 -3.68 -5.59
C MET A 70 -11.45 -3.91 -6.63
N GLU A 71 -10.70 -2.87 -6.96
CA GLU A 71 -9.62 -2.96 -7.95
C GLU A 71 -8.42 -3.78 -7.43
N VAL A 72 -8.07 -3.64 -6.14
CA VAL A 72 -7.14 -4.54 -5.44
C VAL A 72 -7.62 -5.99 -5.51
N LYS A 73 -8.91 -6.24 -5.28
CA LYS A 73 -9.48 -7.59 -5.35
C LYS A 73 -9.36 -8.17 -6.76
N SER A 74 -9.74 -7.40 -7.78
CA SER A 74 -9.63 -7.80 -9.18
C SER A 74 -8.18 -8.15 -9.55
N ARG A 75 -7.23 -7.25 -9.25
CA ARG A 75 -5.80 -7.48 -9.49
C ARG A 75 -5.28 -8.72 -8.77
N ALA A 76 -5.64 -8.90 -7.51
CA ALA A 76 -5.26 -10.04 -6.70
C ALA A 76 -5.75 -11.37 -7.30
N GLU A 77 -6.98 -11.40 -7.83
CA GLU A 77 -7.56 -12.57 -8.48
C GLU A 77 -6.86 -12.89 -9.82
N VAL A 78 -6.66 -11.89 -10.67
CA VAL A 78 -5.96 -12.05 -11.96
C VAL A 78 -4.54 -12.59 -11.76
N ASP A 79 -3.81 -12.03 -10.81
CA ASP A 79 -2.39 -12.36 -10.60
C ASP A 79 -2.19 -13.51 -9.59
N SER A 80 -3.29 -14.14 -9.14
CA SER A 80 -3.28 -15.23 -8.16
C SER A 80 -2.50 -14.89 -6.88
N GLN A 81 -2.64 -13.65 -6.39
CA GLN A 81 -2.00 -13.14 -5.18
C GLN A 81 -3.01 -12.86 -4.07
N PRO A 82 -2.60 -12.90 -2.78
CA PRO A 82 -3.42 -12.34 -1.71
C PRO A 82 -3.60 -10.82 -1.85
N GLN A 83 -4.79 -10.28 -1.57
CA GLN A 83 -5.03 -8.82 -1.57
C GLN A 83 -4.02 -8.05 -0.70
N ASN A 84 -3.70 -8.58 0.48
CA ASN A 84 -2.71 -7.98 1.37
C ASN A 84 -1.31 -7.89 0.73
N ARG A 85 -0.97 -8.80 -0.18
CA ARG A 85 0.30 -8.77 -0.91
C ARG A 85 0.31 -7.65 -1.94
N VAL A 86 -0.80 -7.42 -2.63
CA VAL A 86 -0.97 -6.28 -3.55
C VAL A 86 -0.80 -4.95 -2.79
N ILE A 87 -1.50 -4.79 -1.66
CA ILE A 87 -1.42 -3.57 -0.84
C ILE A 87 -0.02 -3.39 -0.23
N TYR A 88 0.60 -4.45 0.27
CA TYR A 88 1.95 -4.36 0.82
C TYR A 88 2.97 -3.94 -0.25
N THR A 89 2.91 -4.60 -1.40
CA THR A 89 3.80 -4.33 -2.54
C THR A 89 3.67 -2.89 -2.99
N SER A 90 2.44 -2.37 -3.10
CA SER A 90 2.21 -0.99 -3.53
C SER A 90 2.90 0.02 -2.62
N LEU A 91 2.80 -0.14 -1.29
CA LEU A 91 3.43 0.76 -0.32
C LEU A 91 4.96 0.76 -0.44
N VAL A 92 5.56 -0.43 -0.50
CA VAL A 92 7.03 -0.57 -0.56
C VAL A 92 7.56 -0.03 -1.88
N LYS A 93 6.96 -0.41 -3.01
CA LYS A 93 7.41 0.03 -4.33
C LYS A 93 7.19 1.52 -4.56
N TYR A 94 6.09 2.07 -4.06
CA TYR A 94 5.86 3.51 -4.11
C TYR A 94 6.93 4.28 -3.34
N LEU A 95 7.28 3.83 -2.13
CA LEU A 95 8.39 4.43 -1.39
C LEU A 95 9.71 4.30 -2.14
N ALA A 96 10.05 3.12 -2.66
CA ALA A 96 11.30 2.93 -3.41
C ALA A 96 11.39 3.88 -4.62
N LYS A 97 10.28 4.07 -5.33
CA LYS A 97 10.20 4.95 -6.50
C LYS A 97 10.30 6.43 -6.16
N HIS A 98 9.66 6.87 -5.07
CA HIS A 98 9.47 8.30 -4.77
C HIS A 98 10.38 8.84 -3.66
N SER A 99 11.00 7.99 -2.84
CA SER A 99 11.92 8.41 -1.78
C SER A 99 13.40 8.36 -2.20
N GLY A 100 13.70 7.82 -3.39
CA GLY A 100 15.08 7.64 -3.88
C GLY A 100 15.92 6.66 -3.08
N LYS A 101 15.33 5.97 -2.09
CA LYS A 101 15.96 4.91 -1.30
C LYS A 101 15.35 3.57 -1.65
N ILE A 102 16.19 2.59 -1.99
CA ILE A 102 15.80 1.18 -2.00
C ILE A 102 15.71 0.76 -0.53
N ILE A 103 14.52 0.34 -0.10
CA ILE A 103 14.22 -0.16 1.25
C ILE A 103 14.08 -1.67 1.17
#